data_AF-A0A450TH46-F1
#
_entry.id   AF-A0A450TH46-F1
#
_cell.length_a   1.000
_cell.length_b   1.000
_cell.length_c   1.000
_cell.angle_alpha   90.00
_cell.angle_beta   90.00
_cell.angle_gamma   90.00
#
_symmetry.space_group_name_H-M   'P 1'
#
loop_
_entity.id
_entity.type
_entity.pdbx_description
1 polymer ?
#
loop_
_entity_poly.entity_id
_entity_poly.type
_entity_poly.pdbx_seq_one_letter_code
_entity_poly.pdbx_strand_id
1 'polypeptide(L)'
;MIGQDTLGVDRVLNSIRVQSRHPSGDNKIWVIVEGPTDQKLFGKLLDGPHVQIEISHGGLRGVLDIVATLLPETSRVIGIRDADFLHLEGKEEPTKHIFVTDHHDAEMMIIACIGKIKFL
;
A
#
# COMPACT_ATOMS: atom_id res chain seq x y z
N MET A 1 -26.53 9.21 2.77
CA MET A 1 -25.10 9.32 2.44
C MET A 1 -24.33 8.84 3.64
N ILE A 2 -23.76 7.64 3.56
CA ILE A 2 -23.03 7.02 4.66
C ILE A 2 -21.62 7.61 4.61
N GLY A 3 -21.17 8.24 5.69
CA GLY A 3 -19.82 8.77 5.82
C GLY A 3 -18.82 7.63 5.64
N GLN A 4 -18.11 7.65 4.52
CA GLN A 4 -16.94 6.79 4.34
C GLN A 4 -15.88 7.25 5.35
N ASP A 5 -15.14 6.31 5.91
CA ASP A 5 -14.23 6.48 7.05
C ASP A 5 -12.98 7.35 6.70
N THR A 6 -13.21 8.63 6.41
CA THR A 6 -12.16 9.61 6.07
C THR A 6 -11.22 9.85 7.23
N LEU A 7 -11.71 9.66 8.46
CA LEU A 7 -10.92 9.78 9.70
C LEU A 7 -9.74 8.80 9.71
N GLY A 8 -9.92 7.58 9.20
CA GLY A 8 -8.86 6.59 9.07
C GLY A 8 -7.78 7.01 8.09
N VAL A 9 -8.18 7.43 6.89
CA VAL A 9 -7.29 7.88 5.80
C VAL A 9 -6.44 9.08 6.22
N ASP A 10 -7.08 10.12 6.78
CA ASP A 10 -6.39 11.34 7.22
C ASP A 10 -5.35 11.06 8.31
N ARG A 11 -5.66 10.10 9.21
CA ARG A 11 -4.73 9.68 10.25
C ARG A 11 -3.47 9.06 9.66
N VAL A 12 -3.62 8.20 8.65
CA VAL A 12 -2.48 7.55 7.97
C VAL A 12 -1.64 8.59 7.23
N LEU A 13 -2.27 9.48 6.46
CA LEU A 13 -1.60 10.57 5.75
C LEU A 13 -0.74 11.43 6.68
N ASN A 14 -1.33 11.88 7.78
CA ASN A 14 -0.63 12.74 8.74
C ASN A 14 0.49 11.99 9.45
N SER A 15 0.29 10.72 9.80
CA SER A 15 1.34 9.87 10.38
C SER A 15 2.55 9.76 9.44
N ILE A 16 2.30 9.49 8.15
CA ILE A 16 3.36 9.36 7.14
C ILE A 16 4.11 10.68 6.96
N ARG A 17 3.40 11.82 6.86
CA ARG A 17 4.03 13.15 6.73
C ARG A 17 4.93 13.49 7.92
N VAL A 18 4.47 13.20 9.14
CA VAL A 18 5.26 13.43 10.36
C VAL A 18 6.51 12.55 10.35
N GLN A 19 6.35 11.26 10.06
CA GLN A 19 7.47 10.32 10.04
C GLN A 19 8.48 10.66 8.93
N SER A 20 8.02 11.02 7.73
CA SER A 20 8.88 11.36 6.59
C SER A 20 9.73 12.61 6.82
N ARG A 21 9.34 13.51 7.73
CA ARG A 21 10.13 14.70 8.10
C ARG A 21 11.15 14.42 9.19
N HIS A 22 11.03 13.30 9.89
CA HIS A 22 11.95 12.91 10.94
C HIS A 22 13.18 12.21 10.32
N PRO A 23 14.40 12.39 10.86
CA PRO A 23 15.60 11.71 10.34
C PRO A 23 15.49 10.18 10.26
N SER A 24 14.66 9.57 11.11
CA SER A 24 14.37 8.13 11.08
C SER A 24 13.45 7.70 9.92
N GLY A 25 12.80 8.64 9.24
CA GLY A 25 11.95 8.43 8.08
C GLY A 25 12.64 8.68 6.74
N ASP A 26 13.87 9.20 6.75
CA ASP A 26 14.53 9.75 5.56
C ASP A 26 14.94 8.69 4.53
N ASN A 27 14.73 7.41 4.82
CA ASN A 27 14.90 6.31 3.88
C ASN A 27 13.77 5.28 3.97
N LYS A 28 12.58 5.66 4.45
CA LYS A 28 11.43 4.74 4.53
C LYS A 28 10.64 4.69 3.23
N ILE A 29 10.17 3.50 2.88
CA ILE A 29 9.20 3.21 1.83
C ILE A 29 7.89 2.81 2.53
N TRP A 30 6.82 3.54 2.24
CA TRP A 30 5.49 3.29 2.79
C TRP A 30 4.69 2.42 1.84
N VAL A 31 4.25 1.27 2.34
CA VAL A 31 3.39 0.32 1.61
C VAL A 31 2.00 0.39 2.22
N ILE A 32 1.03 0.85 1.44
CA ILE A 32 -0.37 1.02 1.86
C ILE A 32 -1.18 -0.18 1.41
N VAL A 33 -1.86 -0.83 2.35
CA VAL A 33 -2.67 -2.03 2.12
C VAL A 33 -4.11 -1.83 2.61
N GLU A 34 -5.04 -2.65 2.15
CA GLU A 34 -6.46 -2.48 2.47
C GLU A 34 -6.80 -2.88 3.90
N GLY A 35 -6.24 -3.99 4.38
CA GLY A 35 -6.63 -4.56 5.68
C GLY A 35 -5.51 -5.25 6.46
N PRO A 36 -5.84 -5.72 7.69
CA PRO A 36 -4.90 -6.42 8.56
C PRO A 36 -4.36 -7.73 7.97
N THR A 37 -5.17 -8.42 7.16
CA THR A 37 -4.75 -9.66 6.48
C THR A 37 -3.59 -9.39 5.52
N ASP A 38 -3.74 -8.36 4.69
CA ASP A 38 -2.71 -7.91 3.74
C ASP A 38 -1.45 -7.44 4.47
N GLN A 39 -1.62 -6.65 5.54
CA GLN A 39 -0.49 -6.19 6.35
C GLN A 39 0.32 -7.38 6.88
N LYS A 40 -0.36 -8.43 7.37
CA LYS A 40 0.30 -9.64 7.87
C LYS A 40 0.96 -10.45 6.76
N LEU A 41 0.36 -10.49 5.58
CA LEU A 41 0.89 -11.19 4.41
C LEU A 41 2.14 -10.49 3.87
N PHE A 42 2.00 -9.22 3.50
CA PHE A 42 3.10 -8.42 2.97
C PHE A 42 4.17 -8.13 4.02
N GLY A 43 3.85 -8.07 5.30
CA GLY A 43 4.84 -7.96 6.38
C GLY A 43 5.77 -9.17 6.49
N LYS A 44 5.36 -10.34 5.99
CA LYS A 44 6.24 -11.52 5.88
C LYS A 44 7.08 -11.52 4.60
N LEU A 45 6.60 -10.88 3.54
CA LEU A 45 7.21 -10.89 2.21
C LEU A 45 8.19 -9.73 2.00
N LEU A 46 7.81 -8.55 2.49
CA LEU A 46 8.52 -7.27 2.38
C LEU A 46 9.18 -6.98 3.73
N ASP A 47 10.31 -7.65 3.99
CA ASP A 47 11.07 -7.47 5.23
C ASP A 47 12.35 -6.67 4.96
N GLY A 48 12.45 -5.50 5.59
CA GLY A 48 13.63 -4.64 5.53
C GLY A 48 13.50 -3.43 6.47
N PRO A 49 14.62 -2.86 6.96
CA PRO A 49 14.62 -1.75 7.93
C PRO A 49 13.96 -0.47 7.39
N HIS A 50 13.79 -0.40 6.07
CA HIS A 50 13.26 0.73 5.33
C HIS A 50 11.79 0.56 4.94
N VAL A 51 11.17 -0.61 5.12
CA VAL A 51 9.77 -0.82 4.74
C VAL A 51 8.85 -0.54 5.92
N GLN A 52 7.75 0.19 5.68
CA GLN A 52 6.70 0.45 6.65
C GLN A 52 5.35 0.13 6.00
N ILE A 53 4.60 -0.82 6.58
CA ILE A 53 3.30 -1.24 6.03
C ILE A 53 2.16 -0.64 6.86
N GLU A 54 1.33 0.18 6.22
CA GLU A 54 0.21 0.90 6.83
C GLU A 54 -1.12 0.42 6.23
N ILE A 55 -2.14 0.28 7.07
CA ILE A 55 -3.50 -0.07 6.64
C ILE A 55 -4.25 1.21 6.29
N SER A 56 -4.93 1.25 5.15
CA SER A 56 -5.62 2.45 4.67
C SER A 56 -6.83 2.86 5.52
N HIS A 57 -7.46 1.89 6.19
CA HIS A 57 -8.72 2.02 6.92
C HIS A 57 -9.93 2.51 6.07
N GLY A 58 -9.75 2.66 4.76
CA GLY A 58 -10.80 3.01 3.79
C GLY A 58 -10.99 1.95 2.70
N GLY A 59 -10.46 0.73 2.92
CA GLY A 59 -10.36 -0.31 1.90
C GLY A 59 -9.62 0.16 0.65
N LEU A 60 -10.01 -0.34 -0.51
CA LEU A 60 -9.47 0.06 -1.82
C LEU A 60 -9.44 1.58 -2.03
N ARG A 61 -10.54 2.30 -1.75
CA ARG A 61 -10.58 3.76 -1.94
C ARG A 61 -9.57 4.46 -1.05
N GLY A 62 -9.43 4.02 0.20
CA GLY A 62 -8.41 4.54 1.10
C GLY A 62 -6.98 4.34 0.57
N VAL A 63 -6.68 3.18 -0.03
CA VAL A 63 -5.36 2.95 -0.64
C VAL A 63 -5.11 3.95 -1.78
N LEU A 64 -6.08 4.10 -2.68
CA LEU A 64 -6.00 5.04 -3.81
C LEU A 64 -5.82 6.49 -3.33
N ASP A 65 -6.65 6.92 -2.38
CA ASP A 65 -6.65 8.29 -1.87
C ASP A 65 -5.32 8.63 -1.18
N ILE A 66 -4.79 7.72 -0.36
CA ILE A 66 -3.52 7.90 0.35
C ILE A 66 -2.37 8.02 -0.65
N VAL A 67 -2.29 7.09 -1.60
CA VAL A 67 -1.20 7.07 -2.60
C VAL A 67 -1.28 8.31 -3.48
N ALA A 68 -2.44 8.63 -4.04
CA ALA A 68 -2.62 9.80 -4.90
C ALA A 68 -2.26 11.11 -4.18
N THR A 69 -2.59 11.22 -2.89
CA THR A 69 -2.27 12.40 -2.07
C THR A 69 -0.78 12.52 -1.76
N LEU A 70 -0.08 11.41 -1.50
CA LEU A 70 1.34 11.42 -1.13
C LEU A 70 2.29 11.45 -2.33
N LEU A 71 1.86 11.00 -3.51
CA LEU A 71 2.72 10.94 -4.71
C LEU A 71 3.37 12.29 -5.10
N PRO A 72 2.67 13.44 -5.04
CA PRO A 72 3.28 14.74 -5.26
C PRO A 72 4.30 15.13 -4.18
N GLU A 73 4.21 14.54 -2.98
CA GLU A 73 5.08 14.85 -1.83
C GLU A 73 6.30 13.92 -1.76
N THR A 74 6.17 12.67 -2.22
CA THR A 74 7.21 11.64 -2.12
C THR A 74 7.00 10.52 -3.14
N SER A 75 8.08 10.07 -3.77
CA SER A 75 8.07 8.88 -4.64
C SER A 75 8.18 7.56 -3.87
N ARG A 76 8.26 7.61 -2.54
CA ARG A 76 8.51 6.46 -1.65
C ARG A 76 7.22 5.85 -1.07
N VAL A 77 6.10 6.07 -1.74
CA VAL A 77 4.80 5.50 -1.37
C VAL A 77 4.35 4.52 -2.45
N ILE A 78 3.83 3.37 -2.01
CA ILE A 78 3.34 2.29 -2.87
C ILE A 78 2.00 1.80 -2.31
N GLY A 79 1.00 1.62 -3.18
CA GLY A 79 -0.24 0.93 -2.84
C GLY A 79 -0.23 -0.52 -3.30
N ILE A 80 -0.76 -1.43 -2.49
CA ILE A 80 -1.02 -2.82 -2.89
C ILE A 80 -2.51 -3.12 -2.73
N ARG A 81 -3.11 -3.69 -3.77
CA ARG A 81 -4.53 -4.09 -3.79
C ARG A 81 -4.74 -5.44 -4.45
N ASP A 82 -5.85 -6.08 -4.07
CA ASP A 82 -6.34 -7.30 -4.71
C ASP A 82 -6.92 -7.00 -6.11
N ALA A 83 -6.66 -7.89 -7.09
CA ALA A 83 -7.16 -7.77 -8.46
C ALA A 83 -8.66 -8.06 -8.59
N ASP A 84 -9.28 -8.67 -7.58
CA ASP A 84 -10.67 -9.13 -7.64
C ASP A 84 -11.68 -8.00 -7.97
N PHE A 85 -11.30 -6.73 -7.74
CA PHE A 85 -12.12 -5.56 -8.08
C PHE A 85 -11.88 -4.94 -9.47
N LEU A 86 -10.96 -5.46 -10.29
CA LEU A 86 -10.72 -4.93 -11.64
C LEU A 86 -11.93 -5.06 -12.59
N HIS A 87 -12.93 -5.86 -12.21
CA HIS A 87 -14.08 -6.16 -13.07
C HIS A 87 -15.22 -5.13 -13.02
N LEU A 88 -15.19 -4.10 -12.16
CA LEU A 88 -16.37 -3.24 -11.96
C LEU A 88 -16.34 -1.85 -12.62
N GLU A 89 -15.21 -1.32 -13.06
CA GLU A 89 -15.18 -0.05 -13.78
C GLU A 89 -14.06 -0.10 -14.82
N GLY A 90 -14.41 -0.14 -16.11
CA GLY A 90 -13.49 -0.20 -17.25
C GLY A 90 -12.61 1.05 -17.42
N LYS A 91 -11.81 1.36 -16.39
CA LYS A 91 -10.79 2.40 -16.35
C LYS A 91 -9.48 1.76 -15.93
N GLU A 92 -8.77 1.26 -16.92
CA GLU A 92 -7.35 0.96 -16.78
C GLU A 92 -6.59 2.28 -16.74
N GLU A 93 -6.05 2.61 -15.57
CA GLU A 93 -4.81 3.36 -15.46
C GLU A 93 -4.06 2.75 -14.26
N PRO A 94 -3.08 1.85 -14.48
CA PRO A 94 -2.16 1.49 -13.42
C PRO A 94 -1.31 2.73 -13.14
N THR A 95 -1.70 3.51 -12.13
CA THR A 95 -0.81 4.54 -11.59
C THR A 95 0.48 3.83 -11.21
N LYS A 96 1.63 4.38 -11.64
CA LYS A 96 2.98 3.78 -11.59
C LYS A 96 3.44 3.27 -10.20
N HIS A 97 2.65 3.54 -9.16
CA HIS A 97 2.92 3.24 -7.75
C HIS A 97 1.85 2.35 -7.11
N ILE A 98 0.93 1.78 -7.90
CA ILE A 98 -0.08 0.84 -7.42
C ILE A 98 0.17 -0.51 -8.07
N PHE A 99 0.51 -1.50 -7.24
CA PHE A 99 0.67 -2.87 -7.68
C PHE A 99 -0.63 -3.63 -7.41
N VAL A 100 -1.07 -4.35 -8.43
CA VAL A 100 -2.25 -5.20 -8.38
C VAL A 100 -1.75 -6.64 -8.23
N THR A 101 -2.27 -7.37 -7.26
CA THR A 101 -1.96 -8.80 -7.09
C THR A 101 -3.15 -9.62 -7.56
N ASP A 102 -2.97 -10.53 -8.52
CA ASP A 102 -4.03 -11.43 -8.94
C ASP A 102 -4.23 -12.56 -7.91
N HIS A 103 -5.48 -12.79 -7.53
CA HIS A 103 -5.84 -13.81 -6.56
C HIS A 103 -5.88 -15.21 -7.20
N HIS A 104 -4.82 -15.60 -7.93
CA HIS A 104 -4.60 -16.98 -8.33
C HIS A 104 -3.46 -17.56 -7.49
N ASP A 105 -3.80 -18.48 -6.59
CA ASP A 105 -2.97 -19.01 -5.49
C ASP A 105 -1.52 -19.45 -5.85
N ALA A 106 -1.24 -19.71 -7.13
CA ALA A 106 0.08 -20.12 -7.61
C ALA A 106 1.11 -18.97 -7.63
N GLU A 107 0.72 -17.74 -7.96
CA GLU A 107 1.67 -16.62 -8.13
C GLU A 107 2.12 -16.06 -6.77
N MET A 108 1.21 -16.01 -5.81
CA MET A 108 1.52 -15.68 -4.41
C MET A 108 2.36 -16.76 -3.72
N MET A 109 2.19 -18.04 -4.08
CA MET A 109 3.11 -19.10 -3.68
C MET A 109 4.50 -18.89 -4.28
N ILE A 110 4.59 -18.47 -5.53
CA ILE A 110 5.87 -18.18 -6.21
C ILE A 110 6.58 -16.98 -5.57
N ILE A 111 5.87 -15.88 -5.26
CA ILE A 111 6.44 -14.73 -4.53
C ILE A 111 6.89 -15.13 -3.12
N ALA A 112 6.13 -15.98 -2.41
CA ALA A 112 6.52 -16.51 -1.11
C ALA A 112 7.73 -17.47 -1.19
N CYS A 113 7.86 -18.24 -2.28
CA CYS A 113 8.96 -19.18 -2.51
C CYS A 113 10.24 -18.53 -3.05
N ILE A 114 10.17 -17.39 -3.74
CA ILE A 114 11.34 -16.72 -4.35
C ILE A 114 12.18 -15.96 -3.31
N GLY A 115 11.69 -15.76 -2.09
CA GLY A 115 12.45 -15.14 -1.01
C GLY A 115 12.51 -13.61 -1.13
N LYS A 116 12.72 -12.98 0.04
CA LYS A 116 12.61 -11.53 0.31
C LYS A 116 12.94 -10.65 -0.90
N ILE A 117 11.94 -9.88 -1.36
CA ILE A 117 12.16 -8.82 -2.35
C ILE A 117 12.93 -7.70 -1.63
N LYS A 118 14.23 -7.62 -1.90
CA LYS A 118 15.04 -6.46 -1.51
C LYS A 118 14.80 -5.37 -2.54
N PHE A 119 14.15 -4.28 -2.13
CA PHE A 119 14.26 -3.01 -2.84
C PHE A 119 15.72 -2.53 -2.64
N LEU A 120 16.51 -2.65 -3.71
CA LEU A 120 17.90 -2.18 -3.81
C LEU A 120 17.96 -0.66 -3.99
#